data_AF-A0AAE0D5H7-F1
#
_entry.id   AF-A0AAE0D5H7-F1
#
_cell.length_a   1.000
_cell.length_b   1.000
_cell.length_c   1.000
_cell.angle_alpha   90.00
_cell.angle_beta   90.00
_cell.angle_gamma   90.00
#
_symmetry.space_group_name_H-M   'P 1'
#
loop_
_entity.id
_entity.type
_entity.pdbx_description
1 polymer ?
#
loop_
_entity_poly.entity_id
_entity_poly.type
_entity_poly.pdbx_seq_one_letter_code
_entity_poly.pdbx_strand_id
1 'polypeptide(L)'
;MSFLRRPFKSRDNEDNVDANSGHESDVTDGSLHYVVEKGGNDSGPSYQEATGAPVETSSPLGYAVGPVTIVFLNVSKMIGTGVYSTPSAILKGTGSVGLSMIYWALGFLTSIASFSVYLEFASYFPNRSGSEVVYLEQAYPRPKWLFPTAFAFQSVALSFSSGNAIVLSQYLFKVAGTTPGPWQLKGVAVAGYTVATLVVALHNNFAYRFSNGVGAVKLLTLIFIAVTGLVVLGGHTKVPEPHANFENSFDGQATAYGLTNALYRIIFSYAGFENAFNVVNEVKVSAHPKAINQV
;
A
#
# COMPACT_ATOMS: atom_id res chain seq x y z
N MET A 1 13.84 16.11 -37.84
CA MET A 1 14.18 14.78 -38.38
C MET A 1 15.02 14.03 -37.36
N SER A 2 14.67 12.76 -37.10
CA SER A 2 15.40 11.72 -36.37
C SER A 2 15.64 11.88 -34.85
N PHE A 3 14.58 11.66 -34.06
CA PHE A 3 14.68 11.17 -32.68
C PHE A 3 14.52 9.63 -32.74
N LEU A 4 15.61 8.90 -32.94
CA LEU A 4 15.61 7.44 -32.88
C LEU A 4 16.50 6.99 -31.72
N ARG A 5 15.86 6.35 -30.75
CA ARG A 5 16.46 5.65 -29.61
C ARG A 5 17.52 4.68 -30.13
N ARG A 6 18.72 4.72 -29.56
CA ARG A 6 19.74 3.67 -29.77
C ARG A 6 19.19 2.34 -29.25
N PRO A 7 19.27 1.24 -30.02
CA PRO A 7 18.94 -0.08 -29.50
C PRO A 7 20.01 -0.49 -28.48
N PHE A 8 19.60 -1.32 -27.51
CA PHE A 8 20.48 -1.91 -26.51
C PHE A 8 21.74 -2.49 -27.17
N LYS A 9 22.91 -1.97 -26.78
CA LYS A 9 24.21 -2.51 -27.19
C LYS A 9 24.39 -3.85 -26.48
N SER A 10 24.52 -4.93 -27.24
CA SER A 10 24.99 -6.22 -26.73
C SER A 10 26.34 -5.98 -26.04
N ARG A 11 26.47 -6.39 -24.78
CA ARG A 11 27.75 -6.31 -24.05
C ARG A 11 28.64 -7.41 -24.61
N ASP A 12 29.65 -7.02 -25.37
CA ASP A 12 30.76 -7.89 -25.70
C ASP A 12 31.51 -8.22 -24.40
N ASN A 13 31.71 -9.52 -24.18
CA ASN A 13 32.51 -10.09 -23.11
C ASN A 13 33.96 -9.66 -23.28
N GLU A 14 34.47 -8.82 -22.37
CA GLU A 14 35.88 -8.80 -21.98
C GLU A 14 36.05 -7.77 -20.84
N ASP A 15 35.95 -8.25 -19.61
CA ASP A 15 36.68 -7.69 -18.47
C ASP A 15 36.94 -8.85 -17.50
N ASN A 16 38.22 -9.22 -17.41
CA ASN A 16 38.75 -10.22 -16.48
C ASN A 16 38.36 -9.86 -15.04
N VAL A 17 37.43 -10.62 -14.48
CA VAL A 17 37.18 -10.68 -13.03
C VAL A 17 37.33 -12.13 -12.61
N ASP A 18 38.18 -12.31 -11.60
CA ASP A 18 38.62 -13.54 -10.96
C ASP A 18 37.73 -14.78 -11.17
N ALA A 19 38.28 -15.73 -11.92
CA ALA A 19 37.77 -17.07 -12.09
C ALA A 19 37.91 -17.88 -10.78
N ASN A 20 37.09 -17.58 -9.76
CA ASN A 20 36.81 -18.52 -8.66
C ASN A 20 35.63 -18.09 -7.75
N SER A 21 34.40 -18.09 -8.29
CA SER A 21 33.19 -18.31 -7.47
C SER A 21 32.11 -18.92 -8.36
N GLY A 22 31.72 -20.16 -8.07
CA GLY A 22 30.96 -21.05 -8.96
C GLY A 22 29.68 -20.46 -9.55
N HIS A 23 29.64 -20.38 -10.87
CA HIS A 23 28.42 -20.40 -11.66
C HIS A 23 27.94 -21.85 -11.78
N GLU A 24 27.17 -22.31 -10.79
CA GLU A 24 26.27 -23.46 -10.86
C GLU A 24 24.86 -22.92 -10.52
N SER A 25 23.77 -23.23 -11.19
CA SER A 25 23.47 -24.14 -12.30
C SER A 25 21.98 -23.89 -12.64
N ASP A 26 21.61 -23.75 -13.91
CA ASP A 26 20.19 -23.75 -14.30
C ASP A 26 19.59 -25.11 -13.86
N VAL A 27 18.72 -25.08 -12.85
CA VAL A 27 18.09 -26.30 -12.33
C VAL A 27 16.83 -26.53 -13.16
N THR A 28 16.81 -27.60 -13.94
CA THR A 28 15.64 -27.96 -14.75
C THR A 28 14.87 -29.08 -14.06
N ASP A 29 13.58 -28.86 -13.78
CA ASP A 29 12.66 -29.87 -13.28
C ASP A 29 11.49 -30.02 -14.28
N GLY A 30 11.58 -31.04 -15.13
CA GLY A 30 10.61 -31.27 -16.21
C GLY A 30 10.54 -30.11 -17.20
N SER A 31 9.44 -29.34 -17.17
CA SER A 31 9.21 -28.17 -18.05
C SER A 31 9.54 -26.83 -17.39
N LEU A 32 10.02 -26.86 -16.15
CA LEU A 32 10.37 -25.70 -15.34
C LEU A 32 11.90 -25.51 -15.36
N HIS A 33 12.32 -24.27 -15.59
CA HIS A 33 13.72 -23.87 -15.54
C HIS A 33 13.89 -22.88 -14.40
N TYR A 34 14.76 -23.18 -13.44
CA TYR A 34 15.04 -22.32 -12.30
C TYR A 34 16.41 -21.69 -12.43
N VAL A 35 16.47 -20.38 -12.22
CA VAL A 35 17.70 -19.60 -12.16
C VAL A 35 18.04 -19.36 -10.69
N VAL A 36 19.32 -19.54 -10.35
CA VAL A 36 19.86 -19.24 -9.03
C VAL A 36 20.60 -17.92 -9.09
N GLU A 37 20.01 -16.87 -8.51
CA GLU A 37 20.62 -15.55 -8.46
C GLU A 37 20.57 -14.97 -7.05
N LYS A 38 21.59 -14.15 -6.74
CA LYS A 38 21.69 -13.45 -5.46
C LYS A 38 21.41 -11.97 -5.66
N GLY A 39 20.40 -11.45 -4.96
CA GLY A 39 20.10 -10.02 -4.90
C GLY A 39 21.16 -9.23 -4.12
N GLY A 40 21.31 -7.95 -4.42
CA GLY A 40 22.20 -7.03 -3.68
C GLY A 40 21.67 -6.56 -2.32
N ASN A 41 20.53 -7.09 -1.87
CA ASN A 41 19.87 -6.78 -0.59
C ASN A 41 20.36 -7.65 0.59
N ASP A 42 21.48 -8.35 0.42
CA ASP A 42 22.09 -9.24 1.41
C ASP A 42 21.24 -10.49 1.76
N SER A 43 20.22 -10.83 0.96
CA SER A 43 19.47 -12.08 1.09
C SER A 43 20.31 -13.31 0.69
N GLY A 44 19.84 -14.50 1.07
CA GLY A 44 20.33 -15.76 0.50
C GLY A 44 20.07 -15.87 -1.01
N PRO A 45 20.70 -16.85 -1.70
CA PRO A 45 20.43 -17.11 -3.11
C PRO A 45 18.94 -17.44 -3.30
N SER A 46 18.34 -16.84 -4.33
CA SER A 46 16.95 -17.09 -4.71
C SER A 46 16.89 -18.10 -5.85
N TYR A 47 15.98 -19.06 -5.70
CA TYR A 47 15.65 -20.04 -6.73
C TYR A 47 14.32 -19.61 -7.35
N GLN A 48 14.36 -19.06 -8.57
CA GLN A 48 13.17 -18.52 -9.22
C GLN A 48 13.03 -19.08 -10.63
N GLU A 49 11.79 -19.27 -11.07
CA GLU A 49 11.51 -19.81 -12.39
C GLU A 49 11.86 -18.76 -13.47
N ALA A 50 12.63 -19.17 -14.48
CA ALA A 50 13.25 -18.30 -15.47
C ALA A 50 12.27 -17.52 -16.35
N THR A 51 11.02 -17.99 -16.45
CA THR A 51 9.94 -17.34 -17.20
C THR A 51 9.07 -16.43 -16.35
N GLY A 52 9.21 -16.50 -15.02
CA GLY A 52 8.58 -15.60 -14.06
C GLY A 52 9.34 -14.28 -13.88
N ALA A 53 9.15 -13.68 -12.71
CA ALA A 53 9.72 -12.40 -12.34
C ALA A 53 11.25 -12.49 -12.17
N PRO A 54 12.11 -11.78 -12.94
CA PRO A 54 13.56 -11.87 -12.75
C PRO A 54 14.01 -11.43 -11.35
N VAL A 55 15.07 -12.06 -10.84
CA VAL A 55 15.78 -11.62 -9.63
C VAL A 55 16.49 -10.31 -9.93
N GLU A 56 16.29 -9.28 -9.09
CA GLU A 56 17.01 -8.01 -9.24
C GLU A 56 18.35 -8.08 -8.49
N THR A 57 19.41 -8.38 -9.24
CA THR A 57 20.78 -8.43 -8.72
C THR A 57 21.26 -7.06 -8.20
N SER A 58 20.82 -5.96 -8.80
CA SER A 58 21.14 -4.60 -8.36
C SER A 58 19.94 -3.67 -8.48
N SER A 59 19.50 -3.10 -7.35
CA SER A 59 18.41 -2.12 -7.31
C SER A 59 18.90 -0.75 -7.79
N PRO A 60 18.29 -0.15 -8.82
CA PRO A 60 18.62 1.22 -9.26
C PRO A 60 18.24 2.28 -8.21
N LEU A 61 17.35 1.93 -7.27
CA LEU A 61 16.91 2.79 -6.16
C LEU A 61 17.78 2.65 -4.92
N GLY A 62 18.74 1.71 -4.93
CA GLY A 62 19.61 1.41 -3.81
C GLY A 62 18.94 0.55 -2.73
N TYR A 63 19.60 0.48 -1.56
CA TYR A 63 19.23 -0.41 -0.44
C TYR A 63 19.13 0.36 0.88
N ALA A 64 18.40 1.48 0.88
CA ALA A 64 18.34 2.42 1.99
C ALA A 64 17.07 2.30 2.85
N VAL A 65 16.18 1.34 2.54
CA VAL A 65 14.91 1.20 3.24
C VAL A 65 15.12 0.44 4.55
N GLY A 66 15.16 1.18 5.66
CA GLY A 66 15.29 0.62 7.01
C GLY A 66 13.94 0.40 7.73
N PRO A 67 13.95 -0.21 8.92
CA PRO A 67 12.72 -0.53 9.68
C PRO A 67 11.84 0.68 9.99
N VAL A 68 12.46 1.82 10.32
CA VAL A 68 11.74 3.08 10.57
C VAL A 68 11.04 3.55 9.29
N THR A 69 11.75 3.53 8.15
CA THR A 69 11.20 3.88 6.84
C THR A 69 10.01 2.99 6.48
N ILE A 70 10.10 1.68 6.74
CA ILE A 70 9.00 0.72 6.51
C ILE A 70 7.75 1.12 7.30
N VAL A 71 7.90 1.40 8.60
CA VAL A 71 6.77 1.83 9.45
C VAL A 71 6.15 3.12 8.91
N PHE A 72 6.96 4.14 8.60
CA PHE A 72 6.44 5.40 8.07
C PHE A 72 5.81 5.25 6.69
N LEU A 73 6.34 4.39 5.80
CA LEU A 73 5.76 4.11 4.48
C LEU A 73 4.36 3.51 4.61
N ASN A 74 4.17 2.54 5.50
CA ASN A 74 2.86 1.92 5.71
C ASN A 74 1.91 2.87 6.44
N VAL A 75 2.33 3.48 7.55
CA VAL A 75 1.48 4.39 8.34
C VAL A 75 1.03 5.59 7.52
N SER A 76 1.93 6.18 6.70
CA SER A 76 1.57 7.31 5.84
C SER A 76 0.56 6.96 4.74
N LYS A 77 0.58 5.72 4.23
CA LYS A 77 -0.40 5.23 3.25
C LYS A 77 -1.73 4.86 3.92
N MET A 78 -1.69 4.19 5.06
CA MET A 78 -2.88 3.79 5.84
C MET A 78 -3.65 5.02 6.37
N ILE A 79 -2.95 6.05 6.84
CA ILE A 79 -3.56 7.31 7.29
C ILE A 79 -3.93 8.18 6.08
N GLY A 80 -4.99 7.74 5.38
CA GLY A 80 -5.56 8.38 4.21
C GLY A 80 -6.90 9.05 4.48
N THR A 81 -7.69 9.23 3.43
CA THR A 81 -9.07 9.72 3.50
C THR A 81 -10.00 8.72 4.19
N GLY A 82 -9.64 7.42 4.21
CA GLY A 82 -10.42 6.34 4.80
C GLY A 82 -10.84 6.66 6.24
N VAL A 83 -9.87 6.77 7.15
CA VAL A 83 -10.12 7.03 8.59
C VAL A 83 -10.96 8.29 8.87
N TYR A 84 -10.96 9.29 7.97
CA TYR A 84 -11.74 10.52 8.14
C TYR A 84 -13.14 10.47 7.50
N SER A 85 -13.38 9.60 6.53
CA SER A 85 -14.60 9.63 5.70
C SER A 85 -15.45 8.37 5.78
N THR A 86 -14.88 7.24 6.18
CA THR A 86 -15.59 5.97 6.28
C THR A 86 -16.29 5.72 7.61
N PRO A 87 -15.87 6.23 8.80
CA PRO A 87 -16.51 5.85 10.06
C PRO A 87 -18.01 6.14 10.10
N SER A 88 -18.44 7.30 9.59
CA SER A 88 -19.86 7.67 9.53
C SER A 88 -20.65 6.78 8.57
N ALA A 89 -20.05 6.39 7.45
CA ALA A 89 -20.68 5.50 6.47
C ALA A 89 -20.74 4.04 6.97
N ILE A 90 -19.74 3.59 7.73
CA ILE A 90 -19.73 2.29 8.41
C ILE A 90 -20.83 2.26 9.46
N LEU A 91 -20.89 3.26 10.35
CA LEU A 91 -21.93 3.37 11.38
C LEU A 91 -23.34 3.37 10.77
N LYS A 92 -23.54 4.13 9.68
CA LYS A 92 -24.81 4.13 8.94
C LYS A 92 -25.13 2.77 8.33
N GLY A 93 -24.13 2.03 7.87
CA GLY A 93 -24.29 0.70 7.29
C GLY A 93 -24.58 -0.38 8.32
N THR A 94 -23.95 -0.33 9.50
CA THR A 94 -24.18 -1.26 10.60
C THR A 94 -25.43 -0.92 11.41
N GLY A 95 -25.89 0.33 11.39
CA GLY A 95 -27.12 0.77 12.04
C GLY A 95 -27.00 0.99 13.55
N SER A 96 -26.00 0.40 14.22
CA SER A 96 -25.73 0.60 15.65
C SER A 96 -24.24 0.81 15.94
N VAL A 97 -23.94 1.47 17.07
CA VAL A 97 -22.58 1.81 17.49
C VAL A 97 -21.79 0.55 17.86
N GLY A 98 -22.38 -0.34 18.65
CA GLY A 98 -21.79 -1.59 19.10
C GLY A 98 -21.43 -2.50 17.94
N LEU A 99 -22.33 -2.64 16.95
CA LEU A 99 -22.03 -3.43 15.75
C LEU A 99 -20.93 -2.77 14.89
N SER A 100 -20.89 -1.44 14.82
CA SER A 100 -19.81 -0.73 14.10
C SER A 100 -18.43 -1.01 14.71
N MET A 101 -18.33 -1.09 16.04
CA MET A 101 -17.08 -1.41 16.75
C MET A 101 -16.63 -2.85 16.49
N ILE A 102 -17.57 -3.82 16.47
CA ILE A 102 -17.27 -5.20 16.08
C ILE A 102 -16.72 -5.25 14.65
N TYR A 103 -17.32 -4.49 13.74
CA TYR A 103 -16.85 -4.39 12.36
C TYR A 103 -15.43 -3.84 12.28
N TRP A 104 -15.07 -2.84 13.09
CA TRP A 104 -13.70 -2.32 13.15
C TRP A 104 -12.70 -3.37 13.64
N ALA A 105 -13.09 -4.20 14.62
CA ALA A 105 -12.27 -5.32 15.07
C ALA A 105 -12.13 -6.41 13.99
N LEU A 106 -13.19 -6.73 13.25
CA LEU A 106 -13.13 -7.65 12.10
C LEU A 106 -12.23 -7.12 10.98
N GLY A 107 -12.29 -5.81 10.70
CA GLY A 107 -11.38 -5.15 9.77
C GLY A 107 -9.92 -5.29 10.18
N PHE A 108 -9.63 -5.17 11.47
CA PHE A 108 -8.28 -5.39 12.00
C PHE A 108 -7.82 -6.85 11.83
N LEU A 109 -8.65 -7.82 12.19
CA LEU A 109 -8.32 -9.25 12.06
C LEU A 109 -8.07 -9.66 10.60
N THR A 110 -8.94 -9.21 9.69
CA THR A 110 -8.77 -9.46 8.24
C THR A 110 -7.49 -8.83 7.71
N SER A 111 -7.16 -7.61 8.16
CA SER A 111 -5.92 -6.94 7.76
C SER A 111 -4.67 -7.64 8.27
N ILE A 112 -4.68 -8.17 9.50
CA ILE A 112 -3.58 -8.99 10.02
C ILE A 112 -3.42 -10.26 9.18
N ALA A 113 -4.51 -10.95 8.86
CA ALA A 113 -4.46 -12.16 8.05
C ALA A 113 -3.85 -11.86 6.66
N SER A 114 -4.29 -10.79 6.00
CA SER A 114 -3.71 -10.36 4.72
C SER A 114 -2.24 -9.96 4.86
N PHE A 115 -1.88 -9.22 5.91
CA PHE A 115 -0.50 -8.83 6.17
C PHE A 115 0.43 -10.04 6.36
N SER A 116 -0.02 -11.08 7.07
CA SER A 116 0.73 -12.34 7.25
C SER A 116 0.98 -13.05 5.92
N VAL A 117 -0.01 -13.10 5.02
CA VAL A 117 0.16 -13.67 3.68
C VAL A 117 1.18 -12.87 2.87
N TYR A 118 1.14 -11.54 2.97
CA TYR A 118 2.13 -10.67 2.33
C TYR A 118 3.55 -10.88 2.87
N LEU A 119 3.69 -11.10 4.18
CA LEU A 119 4.99 -11.44 4.78
C LEU A 119 5.54 -12.78 4.26
N GLU A 120 4.68 -13.79 4.09
CA GLU A 120 5.08 -15.07 3.51
C GLU A 120 5.58 -14.88 2.08
N PHE A 121 4.83 -14.15 1.24
CA PHE A 121 5.28 -13.84 -0.13
C PHE A 121 6.58 -13.02 -0.17
N ALA A 122 6.73 -12.04 0.72
CA ALA A 122 7.96 -11.25 0.83
C ALA A 122 9.17 -12.11 1.19
N SER A 123 8.96 -13.15 2.02
CA SER A 123 10.01 -14.09 2.40
C SER A 123 10.42 -15.02 1.25
N TYR A 124 9.48 -15.40 0.38
CA TYR A 124 9.77 -16.19 -0.82
C TYR A 124 10.43 -15.37 -1.93
N PHE A 125 10.03 -14.11 -2.09
CA PHE A 125 10.46 -13.24 -3.19
C PHE A 125 11.11 -11.93 -2.68
N PRO A 126 12.21 -12.00 -1.89
CA PRO A 126 12.82 -10.81 -1.29
C PRO A 126 13.55 -9.93 -2.31
N ASN A 127 13.90 -10.48 -3.47
CA ASN A 127 14.86 -9.89 -4.40
C ASN A 127 14.21 -9.15 -5.56
N ARG A 128 12.93 -8.78 -5.45
CA ARG A 128 12.27 -7.95 -6.46
C ARG A 128 11.18 -7.09 -5.85
N SER A 129 11.26 -5.80 -6.13
CA SER A 129 10.24 -4.81 -5.76
C SER A 129 9.03 -4.89 -6.71
N GLY A 130 7.82 -4.70 -6.17
CA GLY A 130 6.58 -4.69 -6.97
C GLY A 130 5.40 -5.49 -6.41
N SER A 131 5.56 -6.09 -5.22
CA SER A 131 4.48 -6.70 -4.43
C SER A 131 3.63 -7.70 -5.24
N GLU A 132 2.30 -7.50 -5.32
CA GLU A 132 1.35 -8.45 -5.92
C GLU A 132 1.69 -8.84 -7.36
N VAL A 133 2.21 -7.89 -8.15
CA VAL A 133 2.59 -8.15 -9.54
C VAL A 133 3.71 -9.18 -9.60
N VAL A 134 4.72 -9.03 -8.75
CA VAL A 134 5.86 -9.94 -8.66
C VAL A 134 5.41 -11.31 -8.15
N TYR A 135 4.60 -11.33 -7.09
CA TYR A 135 4.13 -12.57 -6.47
C TYR A 135 3.30 -13.40 -7.45
N LEU A 136 2.41 -12.76 -8.22
CA LEU A 136 1.58 -13.45 -9.20
C LEU A 136 2.35 -13.84 -10.46
N GLU A 137 3.30 -13.02 -10.90
CA GLU A 137 4.20 -13.37 -12.01
C GLU A 137 5.07 -14.60 -11.65
N GLN A 138 5.42 -14.78 -10.38
CA GLN A 138 6.13 -15.96 -9.89
C GLN A 138 5.23 -17.18 -9.65
N ALA A 139 4.05 -16.98 -9.07
CA ALA A 139 3.12 -18.08 -8.81
C ALA A 139 2.53 -18.65 -10.11
N TYR A 140 2.38 -17.81 -11.14
CA TYR A 140 1.76 -18.15 -12.41
C TYR A 140 2.54 -17.57 -13.60
N PRO A 141 3.73 -18.11 -13.91
CA PRO A 141 4.63 -17.57 -14.94
C PRO A 141 4.14 -17.80 -16.38
N ARG A 142 3.12 -18.64 -16.56
CA ARG A 142 2.54 -18.98 -17.87
C ARG A 142 1.04 -18.64 -17.88
N PRO A 143 0.53 -17.93 -18.91
CA PRO A 143 1.26 -17.35 -20.04
C PRO A 143 2.09 -16.12 -19.63
N LYS A 144 3.26 -15.96 -20.27
CA LYS A 144 4.17 -14.85 -19.99
C LYS A 144 3.45 -13.51 -20.08
N TRP A 145 3.76 -12.60 -19.15
CA TRP A 145 3.22 -11.24 -19.06
C TRP A 145 1.72 -11.12 -18.73
N LEU A 146 0.99 -12.20 -18.47
CA LEU A 146 -0.44 -12.13 -18.17
C LEU A 146 -0.72 -11.23 -16.96
N PHE A 147 -0.12 -11.54 -15.81
CA PHE A 147 -0.34 -10.80 -14.57
C PHE A 147 0.21 -9.38 -14.62
N PRO A 148 1.46 -9.12 -15.08
CA PRO A 148 1.94 -7.76 -15.27
C PRO A 148 1.04 -6.91 -16.18
N THR A 149 0.57 -7.48 -17.30
CA THR A 149 -0.29 -6.75 -18.25
C THR A 149 -1.69 -6.53 -17.69
N ALA A 150 -2.26 -7.53 -17.01
CA ALA A 150 -3.57 -7.41 -16.36
C ALA A 150 -3.55 -6.37 -15.24
N PHE A 151 -2.51 -6.36 -14.40
CA PHE A 151 -2.32 -5.35 -13.35
C PHE A 151 -2.08 -3.96 -13.92
N ALA A 152 -1.30 -3.83 -15.00
CA ALA A 152 -1.11 -2.56 -15.68
C ALA A 152 -2.44 -2.05 -16.26
N PHE A 153 -3.21 -2.92 -16.92
CA PHE A 153 -4.54 -2.56 -17.43
C PHE A 153 -5.48 -2.15 -16.31
N GLN A 154 -5.59 -2.94 -15.23
CA GLN A 154 -6.40 -2.60 -14.06
C GLN A 154 -5.96 -1.26 -13.46
N SER A 155 -4.66 -1.02 -13.33
CA SER A 155 -4.12 0.21 -12.74
C SER A 155 -4.35 1.44 -13.62
N VAL A 156 -4.39 1.29 -14.94
CA VAL A 156 -4.63 2.43 -15.85
C VAL A 156 -6.13 2.65 -16.09
N ALA A 157 -6.88 1.58 -16.36
CA ALA A 157 -8.29 1.67 -16.73
C ALA A 157 -9.23 1.77 -15.52
N LEU A 158 -8.86 1.16 -14.38
CA LEU A 158 -9.75 0.98 -13.22
C LEU A 158 -9.22 1.63 -11.92
N SER A 159 -8.10 2.36 -11.94
CA SER A 159 -7.53 2.92 -10.71
C SER A 159 -8.44 3.96 -10.05
N PHE A 160 -8.63 3.79 -8.73
CA PHE A 160 -9.58 4.49 -7.87
C PHE A 160 -9.08 5.85 -7.34
N SER A 161 -8.14 6.50 -8.02
CA SER A 161 -7.60 7.79 -7.55
C SER A 161 -8.64 8.93 -7.47
N SER A 162 -9.77 8.79 -8.18
CA SER A 162 -10.87 9.76 -8.19
C SER A 162 -11.56 9.94 -6.84
N GLY A 163 -11.62 8.90 -6.00
CA GLY A 163 -12.31 8.96 -4.71
C GLY A 163 -11.72 10.02 -3.76
N ASN A 164 -10.39 10.06 -3.67
CA ASN A 164 -9.68 11.03 -2.83
C ASN A 164 -9.89 12.48 -3.29
N ALA A 165 -9.92 12.70 -4.61
CA ALA A 165 -10.19 14.01 -5.18
C ALA A 165 -11.62 14.49 -4.90
N ILE A 166 -12.60 13.58 -4.94
CA ILE A 166 -13.98 13.87 -4.56
C ILE A 166 -14.07 14.24 -3.08
N VAL A 167 -13.39 13.49 -2.19
CA VAL A 167 -13.35 13.82 -0.76
C VAL A 167 -12.74 15.19 -0.52
N LEU A 168 -11.61 15.52 -1.17
CA LEU A 168 -11.02 16.87 -1.12
C LEU A 168 -12.04 17.95 -1.49
N SER A 169 -12.73 17.77 -2.61
CA SER A 169 -13.76 18.69 -3.09
C SER A 169 -14.89 18.86 -2.07
N GLN A 170 -15.41 17.75 -1.50
CA GLN A 170 -16.45 17.79 -0.47
C GLN A 170 -16.00 18.60 0.76
N TYR A 171 -14.77 18.41 1.22
CA TYR A 171 -14.24 19.17 2.36
C TYR A 171 -14.07 20.65 2.04
N LEU A 172 -13.59 21.01 0.84
CA LEU A 172 -13.47 22.41 0.42
C LEU A 172 -14.83 23.13 0.40
N PHE A 173 -15.86 22.50 -0.18
CA PHE A 173 -17.20 23.06 -0.17
C PHE A 173 -17.80 23.16 1.24
N LYS A 174 -17.51 22.19 2.11
CA LYS A 174 -17.96 22.21 3.51
C LYS A 174 -17.30 23.34 4.30
N VAL A 175 -16.02 23.65 4.04
CA VAL A 175 -15.35 24.83 4.61
C VAL A 175 -15.94 26.13 4.08
N ALA A 176 -16.32 26.17 2.80
CA ALA A 176 -17.00 27.31 2.19
C ALA A 176 -18.47 27.46 2.61
N GLY A 177 -19.03 26.52 3.39
CA GLY A 177 -20.42 26.55 3.84
C GLY A 177 -21.45 26.37 2.73
N THR A 178 -21.07 25.79 1.59
CA THR A 178 -21.94 25.64 0.41
C THR A 178 -22.15 24.18 0.04
N THR A 179 -23.31 23.87 -0.55
CA THR A 179 -23.63 22.53 -1.05
C THR A 179 -23.41 22.46 -2.56
N PRO A 180 -22.41 21.70 -3.04
CA PRO A 180 -22.08 21.68 -4.46
C PRO A 180 -23.05 20.82 -5.26
N GLY A 181 -23.35 21.27 -6.48
CA GLY A 181 -23.93 20.39 -7.50
C GLY A 181 -22.94 19.33 -8.00
N PRO A 182 -23.41 18.27 -8.69
CA PRO A 182 -22.55 17.16 -9.12
C PRO A 182 -21.36 17.59 -10.00
N TRP A 183 -21.57 18.56 -10.90
CA TRP A 183 -20.53 19.07 -11.79
C TRP A 183 -19.54 20.00 -11.09
N GLN A 184 -20.00 20.80 -10.13
CA GLN A 184 -19.12 21.65 -9.32
C GLN A 184 -18.18 20.78 -8.47
N LEU A 185 -18.73 19.72 -7.86
CA LEU A 185 -17.94 18.77 -7.08
C LEU A 185 -16.83 18.13 -7.92
N LYS A 186 -17.18 17.65 -9.12
CA LYS A 186 -16.22 17.05 -10.07
C LYS A 186 -15.20 18.07 -10.57
N GLY A 187 -15.63 19.28 -10.90
CA GLY A 187 -14.75 20.35 -11.41
C GLY A 187 -13.66 20.73 -10.40
N VAL A 188 -14.03 20.92 -9.14
CA VAL A 188 -13.06 21.21 -8.06
C VAL A 188 -12.16 20.00 -7.78
N ALA A 189 -12.69 18.77 -7.85
CA ALA A 189 -11.88 17.56 -7.70
C ALA A 189 -10.80 17.46 -8.79
N VAL A 190 -11.18 17.69 -10.05
CA VAL A 190 -10.23 17.71 -11.19
C VAL A 190 -9.19 18.80 -10.99
N ALA A 191 -9.60 20.03 -10.68
CA ALA A 191 -8.69 21.15 -10.46
C ALA A 191 -7.68 20.87 -9.33
N GLY A 192 -8.13 20.37 -8.18
CA GLY A 192 -7.27 20.02 -7.05
C GLY A 192 -6.26 18.93 -7.41
N TYR A 193 -6.70 17.91 -8.17
CA TYR A 193 -5.82 16.84 -8.63
C TYR A 193 -4.79 17.35 -9.65
N THR A 194 -5.21 18.19 -10.61
CA THR A 194 -4.31 18.83 -11.58
C THR A 194 -3.23 19.65 -10.88
N VAL A 195 -3.58 20.44 -9.86
CA VAL A 195 -2.59 21.19 -9.07
C VAL A 195 -1.61 20.25 -8.38
N ALA A 196 -2.09 19.18 -7.73
CA ALA A 196 -1.22 18.21 -7.09
C ALA A 196 -0.25 17.55 -8.09
N THR A 197 -0.75 17.15 -9.27
CA THR A 197 0.07 16.59 -10.34
C THR A 197 1.11 17.58 -10.85
N LEU A 198 0.74 18.86 -11.06
CA LEU A 198 1.66 19.90 -11.49
C LEU A 198 2.76 20.16 -10.45
N VAL A 199 2.42 20.21 -9.17
CA VAL A 199 3.41 20.38 -8.08
C VAL A 199 4.41 19.23 -8.08
N VAL A 200 3.93 17.99 -8.23
CA VAL A 200 4.79 16.81 -8.32
C VAL A 200 5.66 16.86 -9.59
N ALA A 201 5.08 17.21 -10.74
CA ALA A 201 5.79 17.22 -12.03
C ALA A 201 6.85 18.33 -12.15
N LEU A 202 6.61 19.49 -11.52
CA LEU A 202 7.51 20.64 -11.60
C LEU A 202 8.60 20.63 -10.52
N HIS A 203 8.32 20.11 -9.33
CA HIS A 203 9.25 20.16 -8.21
C HIS A 203 9.11 18.98 -7.23
N ASN A 204 9.67 17.83 -7.59
CA ASN A 204 9.58 16.58 -6.82
C ASN A 204 10.06 16.73 -5.37
N ASN A 205 11.17 17.44 -5.14
CA ASN A 205 11.72 17.64 -3.79
C ASN A 205 10.78 18.44 -2.88
N PHE A 206 10.17 19.50 -3.41
CA PHE A 206 9.16 20.27 -2.68
C PHE A 206 7.91 19.43 -2.43
N ALA A 207 7.41 18.72 -3.45
CA ALA A 207 6.25 17.85 -3.33
C ALA A 207 6.44 16.79 -2.23
N TYR A 208 7.62 16.18 -2.16
CA TYR A 208 8.00 15.23 -1.11
C TYR A 208 7.96 15.89 0.29
N ARG A 209 8.61 17.05 0.46
CA ARG A 209 8.60 17.77 1.76
C ARG A 209 7.20 18.21 2.17
N PHE A 210 6.40 18.68 1.22
CA PHE A 210 5.01 19.06 1.44
C PHE A 210 4.18 17.85 1.87
N SER A 211 4.32 16.71 1.19
CA SER A 211 3.65 15.45 1.54
C SER A 211 3.99 15.00 2.97
N ASN A 212 5.26 15.07 3.37
CA ASN A 212 5.68 14.75 4.74
C ASN A 212 5.04 15.70 5.77
N GLY A 213 4.97 17.00 5.48
CA GLY A 213 4.29 17.99 6.31
C GLY A 213 2.79 17.67 6.48
N VAL A 214 2.10 17.37 5.39
CA VAL A 214 0.69 16.93 5.42
C VAL A 214 0.53 15.63 6.22
N GLY A 215 1.46 14.67 6.07
CA GLY A 215 1.49 13.43 6.84
C GLY A 215 1.58 13.68 8.35
N ALA A 216 2.45 14.60 8.78
CA ALA A 216 2.57 14.97 10.18
C ALA A 216 1.28 15.61 10.72
N VAL A 217 0.66 16.54 9.98
CA VAL A 217 -0.62 17.15 10.37
C VAL A 217 -1.72 16.10 10.51
N LYS A 218 -1.82 15.15 9.57
CA LYS A 218 -2.78 14.04 9.64
C LYS A 218 -2.59 13.22 10.92
N LEU A 219 -1.35 12.83 11.24
CA LEU A 219 -1.08 12.03 12.42
C LEU A 219 -1.42 12.78 13.71
N LEU A 220 -1.00 14.05 13.81
CA LEU A 220 -1.32 14.90 14.96
C LEU A 220 -2.83 15.08 15.15
N THR A 221 -3.58 15.19 14.06
CA THR A 221 -5.03 15.34 14.09
C THR A 221 -5.71 14.07 14.61
N LEU A 222 -5.25 12.87 14.21
CA LEU A 222 -5.77 11.61 14.77
C LEU A 222 -5.45 11.47 16.26
N ILE A 223 -4.23 11.80 16.68
CA ILE A 223 -3.85 11.78 18.09
C ILE A 223 -4.75 12.75 18.88
N PHE A 224 -4.97 13.95 18.35
CA PHE A 224 -5.86 14.93 18.96
C PHE A 224 -7.30 14.41 19.08
N ILE A 225 -7.88 13.82 18.03
CA ILE A 225 -9.22 13.22 18.06
C ILE A 225 -9.31 12.08 19.09
N ALA A 226 -8.30 11.21 19.15
CA ALA A 226 -8.26 10.11 20.11
C ALA A 226 -8.19 10.62 21.57
N VAL A 227 -7.28 11.55 21.86
CA VAL A 227 -7.11 12.13 23.20
C VAL A 227 -8.36 12.90 23.61
N THR A 228 -8.92 13.75 22.73
CA THR A 228 -10.14 14.48 23.04
C THR A 228 -11.33 13.55 23.31
N GLY A 229 -11.47 12.46 22.55
CA GLY A 229 -12.47 11.43 22.82
C GLY A 229 -12.35 10.82 24.22
N LEU A 230 -11.13 10.47 24.64
CA LEU A 230 -10.87 9.96 26.00
C LEU A 230 -11.15 11.00 27.09
N VAL A 231 -10.80 12.27 26.86
CA VAL A 231 -11.04 13.36 27.80
C VAL A 231 -12.55 13.64 27.97
N VAL A 232 -13.32 13.56 26.87
CA VAL A 232 -14.79 13.65 26.90
C VAL A 232 -15.38 12.52 27.74
N LEU A 233 -14.96 11.28 27.51
CA LEU A 233 -15.42 10.12 28.28
C LEU A 233 -15.00 10.18 29.76
N GLY A 234 -13.90 10.86 30.07
CA GLY A 234 -13.48 11.14 31.44
C GLY A 234 -14.27 12.26 32.13
N GLY A 235 -15.27 12.87 31.48
CA GLY A 235 -16.11 13.92 32.06
C GLY A 235 -15.46 15.31 32.17
N HIS A 236 -14.27 15.50 31.59
CA HIS A 236 -13.51 16.77 31.70
C HIS A 236 -13.91 17.81 30.64
N THR A 237 -15.12 17.73 30.09
CA THR A 237 -15.60 18.61 29.02
C THR A 237 -17.06 19.04 29.23
N LYS A 238 -17.54 20.02 28.44
CA LYS A 238 -18.92 20.53 28.49
C LYS A 238 -19.92 19.68 27.69
N VAL A 239 -19.55 18.48 27.27
CA VAL A 239 -20.45 17.59 26.52
C VAL A 239 -21.54 17.08 27.48
N PRO A 240 -22.84 17.32 27.20
CA PRO A 240 -23.92 17.02 28.14
C PRO A 240 -24.04 15.55 28.51
N GLU A 241 -23.83 14.65 27.54
CA GLU A 241 -23.97 13.20 27.72
C GLU A 241 -22.77 12.45 27.10
N PRO A 242 -21.64 12.38 27.81
CA PRO A 242 -20.42 11.77 27.27
C PRO A 242 -20.56 10.28 26.92
N HIS A 243 -21.47 9.58 27.60
CA HIS A 243 -21.66 8.13 27.48
C HIS A 243 -22.87 7.71 26.64
N ALA A 244 -23.60 8.67 26.03
CA ALA A 244 -24.84 8.38 25.29
C ALA A 244 -24.69 7.29 24.20
N ASN A 245 -23.54 7.23 23.54
CA ASN A 245 -23.25 6.23 22.50
C ASN A 245 -23.12 4.78 23.05
N PHE A 246 -22.98 4.61 24.37
CA PHE A 246 -22.69 3.32 24.99
C PHE A 246 -23.88 2.70 25.74
N GLU A 247 -24.87 3.50 26.15
CA GLU A 247 -26.00 3.03 26.98
C GLU A 247 -26.91 2.04 26.24
N ASN A 248 -27.17 2.27 24.96
CA ASN A 248 -27.90 1.34 24.07
C ASN A 248 -27.12 1.11 22.78
N SER A 249 -25.83 0.77 22.91
CA SER A 249 -24.90 0.73 21.78
C SER A 249 -25.34 -0.20 20.64
N PHE A 250 -26.13 -1.25 20.91
CA PHE A 250 -26.63 -2.18 19.90
C PHE A 250 -27.99 -1.81 19.32
N ASP A 251 -28.64 -0.76 19.81
CA ASP A 251 -29.91 -0.30 19.25
C ASP A 251 -29.68 0.25 17.84
N GLY A 252 -30.42 -0.33 16.90
CA GLY A 252 -30.30 -0.03 15.48
C GLY A 252 -30.76 -1.20 14.62
N GLN A 253 -31.05 -0.92 13.36
CA GLN A 253 -31.41 -1.96 12.39
C GLN A 253 -30.35 -2.05 11.29
N ALA A 254 -29.68 -3.19 11.25
CA ALA A 254 -28.77 -3.52 10.17
C ALA A 254 -29.55 -4.12 8.99
N THR A 255 -29.15 -3.78 7.77
CA THR A 255 -29.63 -4.43 6.55
C THR A 255 -28.48 -5.22 5.93
N ALA A 256 -28.76 -6.32 5.24
CA ALA A 256 -27.72 -7.10 4.55
C ALA A 256 -26.88 -6.21 3.61
N TYR A 257 -27.54 -5.33 2.84
CA TYR A 257 -26.87 -4.37 1.97
C TYR A 257 -26.00 -3.36 2.74
N GLY A 258 -26.48 -2.84 3.87
CA GLY A 258 -25.73 -1.93 4.73
C GLY A 258 -24.48 -2.58 5.32
N LEU A 259 -24.61 -3.81 5.79
CA LEU A 259 -23.51 -4.61 6.33
C LEU A 259 -22.44 -4.90 5.28
N THR A 260 -22.83 -5.32 4.07
CA THR A 260 -21.87 -5.55 2.98
C THR A 260 -21.11 -4.28 2.60
N ASN A 261 -21.80 -3.14 2.49
CA ASN A 261 -21.15 -1.86 2.21
C ASN A 261 -20.24 -1.39 3.36
N ALA A 262 -20.64 -1.61 4.60
CA ALA A 262 -19.82 -1.29 5.77
C ALA A 262 -18.51 -2.11 5.76
N LEU A 263 -18.59 -3.41 5.44
CA LEU A 263 -17.41 -4.27 5.34
C LEU A 263 -16.46 -3.80 4.23
N TYR A 264 -16.97 -3.46 3.04
CA TYR A 264 -16.13 -2.93 1.96
C TYR A 264 -15.40 -1.64 2.38
N ARG A 265 -16.11 -0.73 3.07
CA ARG A 265 -15.55 0.52 3.59
C ARG A 265 -14.52 0.29 4.69
N ILE A 266 -14.68 -0.76 5.50
CA ILE A 266 -13.73 -1.08 6.56
C ILE A 266 -12.44 -1.64 5.98
N ILE A 267 -12.53 -2.53 4.99
CA ILE A 267 -11.36 -3.05 4.28
C ILE A 267 -10.60 -1.89 3.62
N PHE A 268 -11.31 -0.98 2.95
CA PHE A 268 -10.72 0.23 2.39
C PHE A 268 -10.02 1.12 3.43
N SER A 269 -10.52 1.14 4.68
CA SER A 269 -9.95 1.99 5.74
C SER A 269 -8.64 1.45 6.31
N TYR A 270 -8.45 0.13 6.27
CA TYR A 270 -7.21 -0.51 6.72
C TYR A 270 -6.19 -0.73 5.61
N ALA A 271 -6.58 -0.55 4.34
CA ALA A 271 -5.67 -0.63 3.21
C ALA A 271 -4.48 0.34 3.39
N GLY A 272 -3.31 -0.08 2.91
CA GLY A 272 -2.07 0.69 2.98
C GLY A 272 -0.93 -0.04 3.66
N PHE A 273 -1.20 -1.14 4.39
CA PHE A 273 -0.16 -1.99 4.98
C PHE A 273 0.72 -2.65 3.92
N GLU A 274 0.22 -2.77 2.68
CA GLU A 274 0.91 -3.37 1.55
C GLU A 274 2.00 -2.46 0.95
N ASN A 275 2.13 -1.20 1.40
CA ASN A 275 3.00 -0.22 0.76
C ASN A 275 4.47 -0.67 0.74
N ALA A 276 5.00 -1.06 1.89
CA ALA A 276 6.41 -1.43 2.04
C ALA A 276 6.79 -2.65 1.20
N PHE A 277 5.85 -3.54 0.88
CA PHE A 277 6.09 -4.69 0.02
C PHE A 277 6.37 -4.31 -1.44
N ASN A 278 6.03 -3.07 -1.85
CA ASN A 278 6.40 -2.55 -3.15
C ASN A 278 7.89 -2.21 -3.24
N VAL A 279 8.59 -2.08 -2.11
CA VAL A 279 10.02 -1.72 -2.04
C VAL A 279 10.83 -2.80 -1.32
N VAL A 280 10.37 -4.05 -1.34
CA VAL A 280 10.97 -5.16 -0.57
C VAL A 280 12.44 -5.38 -0.94
N ASN A 281 12.82 -5.23 -2.21
CA ASN A 281 14.20 -5.40 -2.66
C ASN A 281 15.13 -4.31 -2.12
N GLU A 282 14.60 -3.13 -1.77
CA GLU A 282 15.40 -2.01 -1.23
C GLU A 282 15.65 -2.15 0.28
N VAL A 283 15.05 -3.16 0.92
CA VAL A 283 15.25 -3.48 2.34
C VAL A 283 16.44 -4.43 2.46
N LYS A 284 17.49 -3.99 3.16
CA LYS A 284 18.61 -4.89 3.48
C LYS A 284 18.21 -5.92 4.52
N VAL A 285 18.45 -7.19 4.21
CA VAL A 285 18.37 -8.26 5.18
C VAL A 285 19.60 -8.14 6.08
N SER A 286 19.42 -7.72 7.33
CA SER A 286 20.50 -7.78 8.31
C SER A 286 20.86 -9.26 8.51
N ALA A 287 22.08 -9.65 8.15
CA ALA A 287 22.53 -11.02 8.32
C ALA A 287 22.41 -11.47 9.80
N HIS A 288 21.68 -12.56 10.02
CA HIS A 288 21.42 -13.35 11.25
C HIS A 288 20.06 -13.10 11.95
N PRO A 289 19.25 -14.16 12.13
CA PRO A 289 19.61 -15.33 12.92
C PRO A 289 20.06 -16.52 12.09
N LYS A 290 20.88 -17.37 12.70
CA LYS A 290 21.39 -18.65 12.17
C LYS A 290 20.32 -19.39 11.37
N ALA A 291 20.76 -19.96 10.24
CA ALA A 291 20.07 -21.02 9.52
C ALA A 291 19.25 -21.88 10.48
N ILE A 292 17.93 -21.87 10.30
CA ILE A 292 17.13 -23.02 10.68
C ILE A 292 17.60 -24.10 9.70
N ASN A 293 18.60 -24.87 10.14
CA ASN A 293 18.99 -26.09 9.47
C ASN A 293 17.74 -26.95 9.35
N GLN A 294 17.43 -27.30 8.11
CA GLN A 294 16.48 -28.35 7.77
C GLN A 294 16.80 -29.62 8.59
N VAL A 295 15.77 -30.17 9.22
CA VAL A 295 15.55 -31.61 9.35
C VAL A 295 14.14 -31.88 8.88
#